data_AF-X1CPE9-F1
#
_entry.id   AF-X1CPE9-F1
#
_cell.length_a   1.000
_cell.length_b   1.000
_cell.length_c   1.000
_cell.angle_alpha   90.00
_cell.angle_beta   90.00
_cell.angle_gamma   90.00
#
_symmetry.space_group_name_H-M   'P 1'
#
loop_
_entity.id
_entity.type
_entity.pdbx_description
1 polymer ?
#
loop_
_entity_poly.entity_id
_entity_poly.type
_entity_poly.pdbx_seq_one_letter_code
_entity_poly.pdbx_strand_id
1 'polypeptide(L)'
;MENQIIVSQGCTHTVICVLTGLENLTDYVGTLTVKWDNSDTEAVLTKVGSIDSLTITFNIDSSDNDLDPGHYQYDITIAKPVAEEDPLEYTPVTGIYTVLDGTKN
;
A
#
# COMPACT_ATOMS: atom_id res chain seq x y z
N MET A 1 17.68 2.36 4.23
CA MET A 1 16.63 3.25 4.75
C MET A 1 15.36 2.42 4.78
N GLU A 2 14.68 2.34 5.91
CA GLU A 2 13.38 1.67 5.98
C GLU A 2 12.35 2.53 5.25
N ASN A 3 11.49 1.92 4.43
CA ASN A 3 10.43 2.65 3.76
C ASN A 3 9.37 3.00 4.81
N GLN A 4 9.22 4.29 5.14
CA GLN A 4 8.27 4.77 6.16
C GLN A 4 7.20 5.66 5.54
N ILE A 5 5.95 5.40 5.93
CA ILE A 5 4.80 6.26 5.68
C ILE A 5 4.30 6.75 7.05
N ILE A 6 4.19 8.06 7.22
CA ILE A 6 3.70 8.68 8.45
C ILE A 6 2.45 9.46 8.09
N VAL A 7 1.32 9.14 8.71
CA VAL A 7 0.05 9.80 8.45
C VAL A 7 -0.52 10.45 9.71
N SER A 8 -1.19 11.58 9.51
CA SER A 8 -1.91 12.33 10.54
C SER A 8 -3.24 12.79 9.97
N GLN A 9 -4.21 13.08 10.84
CA GLN A 9 -5.51 13.61 10.41
C GLN A 9 -5.35 14.87 9.56
N GLY A 10 -6.14 14.94 8.48
CA GLY A 10 -6.17 16.09 7.57
C GLY A 10 -4.99 16.17 6.59
N CYS A 11 -4.03 15.25 6.64
CA CYS A 11 -2.94 15.18 5.67
C CYS A 11 -3.22 14.15 4.58
N THR A 12 -2.89 14.52 3.34
CA THR A 12 -2.80 13.59 2.22
C THR A 12 -1.35 13.17 2.03
N HIS A 13 -1.11 11.88 1.86
CA HIS A 13 0.19 11.30 1.52
C HIS A 13 0.12 10.60 0.17
N THR A 14 1.12 10.83 -0.66
CA THR A 14 1.26 10.13 -1.95
C THR A 14 2.46 9.20 -1.87
N VAL A 15 2.21 7.91 -2.08
CA VAL A 15 3.25 6.87 -2.15
C VAL A 15 3.46 6.52 -3.61
N ILE A 16 4.69 6.63 -4.07
CA ILE A 16 5.08 6.33 -5.46
C ILE A 16 5.98 5.10 -5.44
N CYS A 17 5.53 4.02 -6.08
CA CYS A 17 6.31 2.83 -6.30
C CYS A 17 6.70 2.75 -7.78
N VAL A 18 8.00 2.84 -8.07
CA VAL A 18 8.53 2.69 -9.43
C VAL A 18 9.13 1.30 -9.57
N LEU A 19 8.64 0.53 -10.52
CA LEU A 19 9.15 -0.81 -10.80
C LEU A 19 10.22 -0.77 -11.88
N THR A 20 11.21 -1.64 -11.71
CA THR A 20 12.28 -1.85 -12.68
C THR A 20 12.31 -3.33 -13.07
N GLY A 21 12.57 -3.63 -14.35
CA GLY A 21 12.70 -5.00 -14.84
C GLY A 21 11.47 -5.58 -15.54
N LEU A 22 10.37 -4.83 -15.60
CA LEU A 22 9.21 -5.11 -16.45
C LEU A 22 9.17 -4.13 -17.62
N GLU A 23 8.59 -4.53 -18.76
CA GLU A 23 8.40 -3.64 -19.91
C GLU A 23 7.25 -2.65 -19.69
N ASN A 24 6.16 -3.11 -19.07
CA ASN A 24 5.00 -2.30 -18.69
C ASN A 24 4.15 -3.02 -17.62
N LEU A 25 3.18 -2.31 -17.05
CA LEU A 25 2.21 -2.83 -16.08
C LEU A 25 0.79 -2.95 -16.64
N THR A 26 0.66 -3.23 -17.95
CA THR A 26 -0.66 -3.45 -18.56
C THR A 26 -1.34 -4.63 -17.88
N ASP A 27 -2.60 -4.44 -17.47
CA ASP A 27 -3.41 -5.41 -16.73
C ASP A 27 -2.88 -5.79 -15.34
N TYR A 28 -1.87 -5.12 -14.81
CA TYR A 28 -1.51 -5.29 -13.41
C TYR A 28 -2.40 -4.46 -12.49
N VAL A 29 -2.49 -4.87 -11.24
CA VAL A 29 -3.12 -4.14 -10.15
C VAL A 29 -2.08 -4.00 -9.05
N GLY A 30 -1.75 -2.75 -8.71
CA GLY A 30 -0.95 -2.44 -7.54
C GLY A 30 -1.84 -2.24 -6.33
N THR A 31 -1.56 -2.94 -5.25
CA THR A 31 -2.31 -2.87 -4.00
C THR A 31 -1.38 -2.51 -2.86
N LEU A 32 -1.75 -1.52 -2.06
CA LEU A 32 -1.11 -1.21 -0.78
C LEU A 32 -2.01 -1.79 0.31
N THR A 33 -1.47 -2.70 1.11
CA THR A 33 -2.14 -3.25 2.29
C THR A 33 -1.44 -2.78 3.54
N VAL A 34 -2.20 -2.46 4.58
CA VAL A 34 -1.68 -2.11 5.91
C VAL A 34 -2.26 -3.09 6.92
N LYS A 35 -1.41 -3.63 7.79
CA LYS A 35 -1.76 -4.59 8.85
C LYS A 35 -1.08 -4.20 10.15
N TRP A 36 -1.59 -4.68 11.28
CA TRP A 36 -0.94 -4.46 12.57
C TRP A 36 0.48 -5.02 12.57
N ASP A 37 1.43 -4.25 13.08
CA ASP A 37 2.83 -4.67 13.14
C ASP A 37 2.97 -5.95 13.96
N ASN A 38 3.75 -6.92 13.45
CA ASN A 38 3.95 -8.25 14.05
C ASN A 38 2.68 -9.10 14.23
N SER A 39 1.67 -8.92 13.37
CA SER A 39 0.42 -9.69 13.43
C SER A 39 0.05 -10.28 12.06
N ASP A 40 -0.31 -11.56 12.03
CA ASP A 40 -0.93 -12.22 10.86
C ASP A 40 -2.45 -11.86 10.75
N THR A 41 -2.81 -10.65 11.15
CA THR A 41 -4.20 -10.18 11.09
C THR A 41 -4.57 -9.75 9.68
N GLU A 42 -5.88 -9.72 9.40
CA GLU A 42 -6.42 -9.16 8.16
C GLU A 42 -5.98 -7.70 7.98
N ALA A 43 -5.81 -7.29 6.73
CA ALA A 43 -5.44 -5.92 6.40
C ALA A 43 -6.50 -4.94 6.93
N VAL A 44 -6.06 -3.94 7.70
CA VAL A 44 -6.92 -2.87 8.24
C VAL A 44 -7.16 -1.77 7.21
N LEU A 45 -6.28 -1.66 6.21
CA LEU A 45 -6.44 -0.79 5.04
C LEU A 45 -5.98 -1.54 3.79
N THR A 46 -6.77 -1.45 2.72
CA THR A 46 -6.40 -1.92 1.39
C THR A 46 -6.68 -0.81 0.39
N LYS A 47 -5.67 -0.43 -0.40
CA LYS A 47 -5.80 0.64 -1.39
C LYS A 47 -5.24 0.22 -2.74
N VAL A 48 -6.05 0.35 -3.78
CA VAL A 48 -5.60 0.14 -5.16
C VAL A 48 -4.97 1.42 -5.69
N GLY A 49 -3.76 1.30 -6.22
CA GLY A 49 -3.02 2.41 -6.80
C GLY A 49 -3.38 2.65 -8.27
N SER A 50 -3.18 3.88 -8.75
CA SER A 50 -3.24 4.19 -10.17
C SER A 50 -1.91 3.85 -10.83
N ILE A 51 -1.97 3.14 -11.95
CA ILE A 51 -0.78 2.74 -12.72
C ILE A 51 -0.61 3.67 -13.91
N ASP A 52 0.59 4.22 -14.05
CA ASP A 52 1.06 4.89 -15.26
C ASP A 52 2.44 4.35 -15.65
N SER A 53 2.51 3.69 -16.80
CA SER A 53 3.71 2.98 -17.28
C SER A 53 4.23 1.94 -16.26
N LEU A 54 5.34 2.24 -15.57
CA LEU A 54 5.97 1.41 -14.54
C LEU A 54 5.83 2.01 -13.13
N THR A 55 5.02 3.05 -12.99
CA THR A 55 4.82 3.76 -11.73
C THR A 55 3.43 3.48 -11.19
N ILE A 56 3.36 3.10 -9.92
CA ILE A 56 2.12 2.93 -9.17
C ILE A 56 2.04 4.03 -8.14
N THR A 57 0.95 4.79 -8.16
CA THR A 57 0.70 5.89 -7.24
C THR A 57 -0.45 5.55 -6.32
N PHE A 58 -0.21 5.60 -5.00
CA PHE A 58 -1.23 5.45 -3.97
C PHE A 58 -1.43 6.79 -3.28
N ASN A 59 -2.67 7.27 -3.26
CA ASN A 59 -3.05 8.49 -2.55
C ASN A 59 -3.76 8.10 -1.27
N ILE A 60 -3.13 8.32 -0.13
CA ILE A 60 -3.67 8.07 1.20
C ILE A 60 -4.21 9.40 1.72
N ASP A 61 -5.48 9.47 2.02
CA ASP A 61 -6.14 10.65 2.55
C ASP A 61 -6.77 10.39 3.91
N SER A 62 -7.44 11.39 4.47
CA SER A 62 -8.05 11.31 5.80
C SER A 62 -9.10 10.21 5.93
N SER A 63 -9.74 9.77 4.83
CA SER A 63 -10.71 8.68 4.86
C SER A 63 -10.08 7.29 4.98
N ASP A 64 -8.81 7.15 4.59
CA ASP A 64 -8.03 5.92 4.78
C ASP A 64 -7.40 5.83 6.17
N ASN A 65 -7.39 6.95 6.90
CA ASN A 65 -6.72 7.10 8.19
C ASN A 65 -7.67 6.96 9.39
N ASP A 66 -8.80 6.28 9.21
CA ASP A 66 -9.68 5.86 10.32
C ASP A 66 -9.13 4.61 11.03
N LEU A 67 -7.86 4.70 11.39
CA LEU A 67 -7.10 3.68 12.09
C LEU A 67 -6.72 4.22 13.47
N ASP A 68 -6.63 3.33 14.45
CA ASP A 68 -6.13 3.69 15.77
C ASP A 68 -4.69 4.22 15.65
N PRO A 69 -4.27 5.23 16.44
CA PRO A 69 -2.87 5.65 16.50
C PRO A 69 -1.97 4.46 16.82
N GLY A 70 -0.85 4.32 16.11
CA GLY A 70 0.04 3.19 16.31
C GLY A 70 0.98 2.91 15.14
N HIS A 71 1.74 1.82 15.30
CA HIS A 71 2.65 1.29 14.29
C HIS A 71 2.03 0.09 13.59
N TYR A 72 2.11 0.12 12.27
CA TYR A 72 1.60 -0.86 11.36
C TYR A 72 2.70 -1.26 10.38
N GLN A 73 2.55 -2.42 9.77
CA GLN A 73 3.33 -2.81 8.61
C GLN A 73 2.49 -2.55 7.36
N TYR A 74 3.10 -2.03 6.31
CA TYR A 74 2.48 -2.01 4.99
C TYR A 74 3.27 -2.82 3.98
N ASP A 75 2.55 -3.41 3.05
CA ASP A 75 3.07 -4.12 1.90
C ASP A 75 2.47 -3.50 0.64
N ILE A 76 3.30 -3.31 -0.39
CA ILE A 76 2.81 -3.02 -1.75
C ILE A 76 2.94 -4.30 -2.53
N THR A 77 1.83 -4.82 -3.03
CA THR A 77 1.76 -5.99 -3.90
C THR A 77 1.35 -5.60 -5.31
N ILE A 78 1.81 -6.38 -6.28
CA ILE A 78 1.47 -6.19 -7.69
C ILE A 78 1.05 -7.54 -8.24
N ALA A 79 -0.18 -7.61 -8.74
CA ALA A 79 -0.76 -8.83 -9.23
C ALA A 79 -1.41 -8.60 -10.60
N LYS A 80 -1.33 -9.59 -11.49
CA LYS A 80 -2.08 -9.61 -12.75
C LYS A 80 -3.37 -10.44 -12.55
N PRO A 81 -4.58 -9.83 -12.53
CA PRO A 81 -5.79 -10.45 -12.01
C PRO A 81 -6.52 -11.41 -12.98
N VAL A 82 -5.91 -11.93 -14.07
CA VAL A 82 -6.64 -12.87 -14.95
C VAL A 82 -5.82 -14.01 -15.58
N ALA A 83 -6.30 -15.22 -15.27
CA ALA A 83 -6.48 -16.44 -16.07
C ALA A 83 -5.27 -17.31 -16.48
N GLU A 84 -4.14 -17.25 -15.79
CA GLU A 84 -3.20 -18.39 -15.80
C GLU A 84 -3.24 -19.05 -14.42
N GLU A 85 -3.05 -20.37 -14.38
CA GLU A 85 -3.15 -21.18 -13.16
C GLU A 85 -2.16 -20.77 -12.05
N ASP A 86 -1.29 -19.79 -12.34
CA ASP A 86 -0.34 -19.17 -11.44
C ASP A 86 -0.42 -17.63 -11.56
N PRO A 87 -1.16 -16.93 -10.67
CA PRO A 87 -1.12 -15.48 -10.62
C PRO A 87 0.32 -15.01 -10.30
N LEU A 88 0.87 -14.18 -11.18
CA LEU A 88 2.13 -13.47 -10.92
C LEU A 88 1.87 -12.38 -9.88
N GLU A 89 2.20 -12.69 -8.62
CA GLU A 89 2.14 -11.76 -7.49
C GLU A 89 3.55 -11.45 -6.97
N TYR A 90 3.84 -10.17 -6.80
CA TYR A 90 5.11 -9.68 -6.27
C TYR A 90 4.87 -8.70 -5.14
N THR A 91 5.65 -8.81 -4.06
CA THR A 91 5.70 -7.81 -2.97
C THR A 91 7.02 -7.04 -3.04
N PRO A 92 7.14 -6.02 -3.91
CA PRO A 92 8.38 -5.25 -4.06
C PRO A 92 8.74 -4.40 -2.85
N VAL A 93 7.76 -4.04 -2.02
CA VAL A 93 7.96 -3.09 -0.92
C VAL A 93 7.25 -3.61 0.33
N THR A 94 8.02 -3.69 1.40
CA THR A 94 7.52 -3.77 2.77
C THR A 94 8.08 -2.59 3.54
N GLY A 95 7.28 -2.02 4.43
CA GLY A 95 7.69 -0.87 5.23
C GLY A 95 6.82 -0.65 6.46
N ILE A 96 7.11 0.44 7.16
CA ILE A 96 6.40 0.83 8.38
C ILE A 96 5.39 1.93 8.04
N TYR A 97 4.17 1.75 8.49
CA TYR A 97 3.08 2.72 8.40
C TYR A 97 2.74 3.21 9.81
N THR A 98 2.92 4.50 10.07
CA THR A 98 2.70 5.09 11.40
C THR A 98 1.53 6.06 11.36
N VAL A 99 0.53 5.82 12.20
CA VAL A 99 -0.61 6.72 12.40
C VAL A 99 -0.34 7.54 13.66
N LEU A 100 -0.17 8.86 13.51
CA LEU A 100 0.12 9.77 14.62
C LEU A 100 -1.13 10.14 15.43
N ASP A 101 -2.24 10.38 14.75
CA ASP A 101 -3.54 10.73 15.35
C ASP A 101 -4.65 10.01 14.57
N GLY A 102 -5.53 9.28 15.26
CA GLY A 102 -6.60 8.45 14.70
C GLY A 102 -7.99 8.94 15.09
N THR A 103 -9.02 8.63 14.30
CA THR A 103 -10.40 9.09 14.50
C THR A 103 -11.20 8.18 15.44
N LYS A 104 -10.74 7.94 16.67
CA LYS A 104 -11.68 7.47 17.71
C LYS A 104 -12.45 8.67 18.28
N ASN A 105 -13.58 8.99 17.66
CA ASN A 105 -14.70 9.65 18.34
C ASN A 105 -15.61 8.60 18.96
#